data_AF-A0A1F9PMP3-F1
#
_entry.id   AF-A0A1F9PMP3-F1
#
_cell.length_a   1.000
_cell.length_b   1.000
_cell.length_c   1.000
_cell.angle_alpha   90.00
_cell.angle_beta   90.00
_cell.angle_gamma   90.00
#
_symmetry.space_group_name_H-M   'P 1'
#
loop_
_entity.id
_entity.type
_entity.pdbx_description
1 polymer ?
#
loop_
_entity_poly.entity_id
_entity_poly.type
_entity_poly.pdbx_seq_one_letter_code
_entity_poly.pdbx_strand_id
1 'polypeptide(L)'
;MHTVIPTAASYPLALIFGGLGLYMLLRRHGPNLWIGVRLPWTFADRDIWDKSWRLAAMFLLGMGVGILVSLKLFFIAVAHLIILGVLYPVFLYRRKYGTLRYWKDQGWIAYRPVARCPRCGHFQKLASHADLGRGACEACGAKLPEPRTGLWGSRPPGAQKGRNFIT
;
A
#
# COMPACT_ATOMS: atom_id res chain seq x y z
N MET A 1 -27.79 13.52 22.87
CA MET A 1 -28.68 12.65 22.07
C MET A 1 -27.91 11.40 21.66
N HIS A 2 -28.08 10.30 22.39
CA HIS A 2 -27.56 9.00 21.96
C HIS A 2 -28.50 8.50 20.87
N THR A 3 -28.11 8.61 19.61
CA THR A 3 -28.82 7.98 18.50
C THR A 3 -28.64 6.48 18.64
N VAL A 4 -29.53 5.85 19.41
CA VAL A 4 -29.64 4.40 19.52
C VAL A 4 -30.03 3.91 18.14
N ILE A 5 -29.15 3.16 17.49
CA ILE A 5 -29.47 2.46 16.26
C ILE A 5 -30.67 1.57 16.59
N PRO A 6 -31.76 1.55 15.80
CA PRO A 6 -32.76 0.50 15.95
C PRO A 6 -32.00 -0.82 15.79
N THR A 7 -31.97 -1.64 16.83
CA THR A 7 -31.15 -2.87 16.91
C THR A 7 -31.37 -3.79 15.72
N ALA A 8 -32.57 -3.76 15.13
CA ALA A 8 -32.91 -4.44 13.88
C ALA A 8 -31.99 -4.08 12.69
N ALA A 9 -31.45 -2.86 12.63
CA ALA A 9 -30.57 -2.39 11.56
C ALA A 9 -29.07 -2.62 11.85
N SER A 10 -28.65 -2.73 13.11
CA SER A 10 -27.25 -2.93 13.47
C SER A 10 -26.76 -4.35 13.17
N TYR A 11 -27.58 -5.37 13.42
CA TYR A 11 -27.23 -6.77 13.14
C TYR A 11 -26.95 -7.08 11.66
N PRO A 12 -27.81 -6.68 10.69
CA PRO A 12 -27.53 -6.93 9.27
C PRO A 12 -26.30 -6.16 8.80
N LEU A 13 -26.08 -4.91 9.24
CA LEU A 13 -24.86 -4.18 8.91
C LEU A 13 -23.62 -4.86 9.50
N ALA A 14 -23.68 -5.31 10.75
CA ALA A 14 -22.58 -6.04 11.39
C ALA A 14 -22.23 -7.32 10.62
N LEU A 15 -23.26 -8.06 10.17
CA LEU A 15 -23.08 -9.25 9.35
C LEU A 15 -22.44 -8.93 8.00
N ILE A 16 -22.88 -7.86 7.34
CA ILE A 16 -22.33 -7.45 6.03
C ILE A 16 -20.87 -7.02 6.17
N PHE A 17 -20.56 -6.07 7.06
CA PHE A 17 -19.19 -5.54 7.20
C PHE A 17 -18.25 -6.55 7.85
N GLY A 18 -18.68 -7.21 8.92
CA GLY A 18 -17.92 -8.24 9.61
C GLY A 18 -17.73 -9.49 8.74
N GLY A 19 -18.81 -9.96 8.10
CA GLY A 19 -18.75 -11.11 7.19
C GLY A 19 -17.87 -10.85 5.96
N LEU A 20 -17.98 -9.68 5.34
CA LEU A 20 -17.10 -9.28 4.24
C LEU A 20 -15.65 -9.16 4.70
N GLY A 21 -15.40 -8.56 5.86
CA GLY A 21 -14.06 -8.46 6.44
C GLY A 21 -13.44 -9.83 6.69
N LEU A 22 -14.21 -10.78 7.25
CA LEU A 22 -13.77 -12.15 7.48
C LEU A 22 -13.50 -12.87 6.16
N TYR A 23 -14.40 -12.74 5.18
CA TYR A 23 -14.24 -13.31 3.85
C TYR A 23 -12.95 -12.80 3.19
N MET A 24 -12.69 -11.50 3.25
CA MET A 24 -11.46 -10.90 2.72
C MET A 24 -10.21 -11.39 3.46
N LEU A 25 -10.29 -11.63 4.77
CA LEU A 25 -9.16 -12.14 5.54
C LEU A 25 -8.82 -13.59 5.17
N LEU A 26 -9.85 -14.42 4.95
CA LEU A 26 -9.73 -15.83 4.59
C LEU A 26 -9.37 -16.04 3.12
N ARG A 27 -9.86 -15.17 2.22
CA ARG A 27 -9.64 -15.27 0.77
C ARG A 27 -8.76 -14.14 0.29
N ARG A 28 -7.54 -14.48 -0.12
CA ARG A 28 -6.65 -13.52 -0.79
C ARG A 28 -6.98 -13.49 -2.28
N HIS A 29 -7.54 -12.37 -2.73
CA HIS A 29 -7.85 -12.15 -4.14
C HIS A 29 -6.76 -11.37 -4.87
N GLY A 30 -6.66 -11.60 -6.18
CA GLY A 30 -5.87 -10.82 -7.15
C GLY A 30 -6.17 -9.32 -7.10
N PRO A 31 -5.30 -8.45 -7.64
CA PRO A 31 -5.65 -7.04 -7.87
C PRO A 31 -6.80 -7.00 -8.87
N ASN A 32 -7.98 -6.60 -8.40
CA ASN A 32 -9.22 -6.66 -9.18
C ASN A 32 -9.90 -5.29 -9.25
N LEU A 33 -10.64 -5.06 -10.33
CA LEU A 33 -11.44 -3.86 -10.54
C LEU A 33 -12.78 -3.85 -9.79
N TRP A 34 -13.02 -4.78 -8.86
CA TRP A 34 -14.31 -4.87 -8.16
C TRP A 34 -14.16 -4.66 -6.65
N ILE A 35 -13.17 -5.30 -6.01
CA ILE A 35 -13.03 -5.30 -4.55
C ILE A 35 -11.61 -4.87 -4.18
N GLY A 36 -11.49 -4.01 -3.16
CA GLY A 36 -10.21 -3.56 -2.61
C GLY A 36 -9.89 -2.08 -2.87
N VAL A 37 -8.74 -1.64 -2.34
CA VAL A 37 -8.27 -0.27 -2.51
C VAL A 37 -7.60 -0.11 -3.87
N ARG A 38 -8.28 0.60 -4.77
CA ARG A 38 -7.87 0.81 -6.17
C ARG A 38 -7.02 2.06 -6.31
N LEU A 39 -5.77 1.94 -5.94
CA LEU A 39 -4.79 2.98 -6.20
C LEU A 39 -3.86 2.50 -7.31
N PRO A 40 -3.24 3.42 -8.06
CA PRO A 40 -2.31 3.00 -9.08
C PRO A 40 -1.26 2.03 -8.50
N TRP A 41 -0.63 2.45 -7.42
CA TRP A 41 0.42 1.71 -6.72
C TRP A 41 0.01 0.32 -6.21
N THR A 42 -1.27 0.10 -5.86
CA THR A 42 -1.73 -1.22 -5.41
C THR A 42 -1.90 -2.19 -6.58
N PHE A 43 -2.20 -1.71 -7.78
CA PHE A 43 -2.22 -2.57 -8.98
C PHE A 43 -0.84 -2.91 -9.50
N ALA A 44 0.13 -2.01 -9.34
CA ALA A 44 1.49 -2.22 -9.83
C ALA A 44 2.30 -3.24 -9.03
N ASP A 45 1.90 -3.53 -7.78
CA ASP A 45 2.68 -4.36 -6.86
C ASP A 45 1.78 -5.27 -6.02
N ARG A 46 2.00 -6.59 -6.16
CA ARG A 46 1.21 -7.62 -5.49
C ARG A 46 1.38 -7.60 -3.96
N ASP A 47 2.57 -7.27 -3.47
CA ASP A 47 2.82 -7.21 -2.03
C ASP A 47 2.08 -6.04 -1.40
N ILE A 48 2.05 -4.89 -2.09
CA ILE A 48 1.36 -3.69 -1.62
C ILE A 48 -0.15 -3.94 -1.65
N TRP A 49 -0.66 -4.59 -2.70
CA TRP A 49 -2.04 -5.05 -2.74
C TRP A 49 -2.40 -5.91 -1.52
N ASP A 50 -1.64 -6.98 -1.27
CA ASP A 50 -1.95 -7.94 -0.20
C ASP A 50 -1.93 -7.28 1.19
N LYS A 51 -0.98 -6.38 1.43
CA LYS A 51 -0.91 -5.61 2.68
C LYS A 51 -2.11 -4.68 2.84
N SER A 52 -2.53 -4.01 1.77
CA SER A 52 -3.67 -3.09 1.76
C SER A 52 -5.00 -3.84 1.91
N TRP A 53 -5.11 -5.01 1.26
CA TRP A 53 -6.24 -5.91 1.35
C TRP A 53 -6.47 -6.40 2.78
N ARG A 54 -5.40 -6.84 3.45
CA ARG A 54 -5.44 -7.25 4.86
C ARG A 54 -5.83 -6.10 5.78
N LEU A 55 -5.26 -4.91 5.56
CA LEU A 55 -5.60 -3.73 6.35
C LEU A 55 -7.09 -3.39 6.21
N ALA A 56 -7.62 -3.38 4.98
CA ALA A 56 -9.03 -3.14 4.72
C ALA A 56 -9.93 -4.20 5.38
N ALA A 57 -9.55 -5.48 5.31
CA ALA A 57 -10.25 -6.58 5.96
C ALA A 57 -10.33 -6.40 7.49
N MET A 58 -9.23 -6.00 8.12
CA MET A 58 -9.19 -5.72 9.57
C MET A 58 -10.10 -4.55 9.96
N PHE A 59 -10.14 -3.48 9.17
CA PHE A 59 -11.06 -2.37 9.40
C PHE A 59 -12.52 -2.76 9.17
N LEU A 60 -12.82 -3.58 8.16
CA LEU A 60 -14.16 -4.13 7.93
C LEU A 60 -14.66 -4.97 9.11
N LEU A 61 -13.79 -5.83 9.66
CA LEU A 61 -14.08 -6.55 10.89
C LEU A 61 -14.30 -5.59 12.07
N GLY A 62 -13.42 -4.60 12.23
CA GLY A 62 -13.55 -3.57 13.26
C GLY A 62 -14.83 -2.75 13.15
N MET A 63 -15.29 -2.45 11.93
CA MET A 63 -16.57 -1.78 11.68
C MET A 63 -17.77 -2.67 12.05
N GLY A 64 -17.71 -3.96 11.69
CA GLY A 64 -18.73 -4.94 12.04
C GLY A 64 -18.91 -5.11 13.55
N VAL A 65 -17.80 -5.12 14.31
CA VAL A 65 -17.85 -5.13 15.79
C VAL A 65 -18.25 -3.74 16.32
N GLY A 66 -17.69 -2.67 15.74
CA GLY A 66 -17.91 -1.31 16.18
C GLY A 66 -19.37 -0.88 16.11
N ILE A 67 -20.13 -1.31 15.09
CA ILE A 67 -21.54 -0.97 14.96
C ILE A 67 -22.44 -1.66 16.00
N LEU A 68 -22.02 -2.82 16.53
CA LEU A 68 -22.72 -3.48 17.64
C LEU A 68 -22.53 -2.74 18.97
N VAL A 69 -21.44 -1.99 19.11
CA VAL A 69 -21.11 -1.25 20.33
C VAL A 69 -21.60 0.20 20.25
N SER A 70 -21.25 0.92 19.18
CA SER A 70 -21.58 2.33 19.00
C SER A 70 -21.45 2.80 17.56
N LEU A 71 -22.42 3.59 17.11
CA LEU A 71 -22.38 4.24 15.80
C LEU A 71 -21.18 5.20 15.65
N LYS A 72 -20.72 5.81 16.75
CA LYS A 72 -19.51 6.66 16.74
C LYS A 72 -18.27 5.86 16.37
N LEU A 73 -18.12 4.66 16.94
CA LEU A 73 -16.99 3.78 16.63
C LEU A 73 -17.01 3.30 15.18
N PHE A 74 -18.21 3.03 14.65
CA PHE A 74 -18.38 2.72 13.23
C PHE A 74 -17.86 3.85 12.33
N PHE A 75 -18.30 5.09 12.55
CA PHE A 75 -17.84 6.23 11.74
C PHE A 75 -16.34 6.52 11.91
N ILE A 76 -15.80 6.36 13.12
CA ILE A 76 -14.35 6.47 13.36
C ILE A 76 -13.61 5.41 12.53
N ALA A 77 -14.07 4.16 12.55
CA ALA A 77 -13.45 3.08 11.77
C ALA A 77 -13.57 3.30 10.25
N VAL A 78 -14.69 3.83 9.75
CA VAL A 78 -14.86 4.25 8.35
C VAL A 78 -13.85 5.34 7.98
N ALA A 79 -13.72 6.39 8.81
CA ALA A 79 -12.77 7.47 8.55
C ALA A 79 -11.32 6.94 8.49
N HIS A 80 -10.95 6.06 9.43
CA HIS A 80 -9.62 5.44 9.44
C HIS A 80 -9.40 4.54 8.22
N LEU A 81 -10.41 3.76 7.80
CA LEU A 81 -10.33 2.94 6.59
C LEU A 81 -10.05 3.80 5.35
N ILE A 82 -10.74 4.94 5.19
CA ILE A 82 -10.54 5.83 4.04
C ILE A 82 -9.14 6.44 4.09
N ILE A 83 -8.76 7.03 5.24
CA ILE A 83 -7.48 7.72 5.40
C ILE A 83 -6.32 6.74 5.24
N LEU A 84 -6.30 5.66 6.03
CA LEU A 84 -5.21 4.69 6.01
C LEU A 84 -5.25 3.84 4.75
N GLY A 85 -6.42 3.56 4.19
CA GLY A 85 -6.56 2.90 2.90
C GLY A 85 -5.81 3.65 1.79
N VAL A 86 -5.80 4.98 1.82
CA VAL A 86 -5.04 5.78 0.84
C VAL A 86 -3.60 6.02 1.26
N LEU A 87 -3.36 6.42 2.51
CA LEU A 87 -2.04 6.80 2.97
C LEU A 87 -1.09 5.60 3.08
N TYR A 88 -1.58 4.43 3.49
CA TYR A 88 -0.74 3.26 3.71
C TYR A 88 -0.11 2.72 2.42
N PRO A 89 -0.84 2.50 1.31
CA PRO A 89 -0.23 2.06 0.06
C PRO A 89 0.70 3.11 -0.54
N VAL A 90 0.34 4.40 -0.45
CA VAL A 90 1.20 5.52 -0.88
C VAL A 90 2.52 5.52 -0.11
N PHE A 91 2.47 5.38 1.21
CA PHE A 91 3.64 5.30 2.07
C PHE A 91 4.50 4.07 1.75
N LEU A 92 3.89 2.90 1.62
CA LEU A 92 4.58 1.65 1.26
C LEU A 92 5.26 1.77 -0.11
N TYR A 93 4.57 2.31 -1.11
CA TYR A 93 5.10 2.47 -2.45
C TYR A 93 6.28 3.44 -2.47
N ARG A 94 6.14 4.61 -1.83
CA ARG A 94 7.22 5.59 -1.70
C ARG A 94 8.45 5.00 -1.02
N ARG A 95 8.26 4.18 0.02
CA ARG A 95 9.35 3.52 0.74
C ARG A 95 10.03 2.44 -0.09
N LYS A 96 9.25 1.64 -0.83
CA LYS A 96 9.75 0.52 -1.65
C LYS A 96 10.48 1.03 -2.89
N TYR A 97 9.91 2.00 -3.61
CA TYR A 97 10.38 2.44 -4.92
C TYR A 97 11.06 3.82 -4.95
N GLY A 98 11.02 4.57 -3.85
CA GLY A 98 11.64 5.91 -3.77
C GLY A 98 10.94 6.97 -4.63
N THR A 99 9.76 6.68 -5.15
CA THR A 99 8.96 7.57 -6.01
C THR A 99 7.47 7.39 -5.73
N LEU A 100 6.68 8.37 -6.15
CA LEU A 100 5.22 8.27 -6.24
C LEU A 100 4.74 8.23 -7.70
N ARG A 101 5.66 8.35 -8.66
CA ARG A 101 5.33 8.18 -10.08
C ARG A 101 4.88 6.75 -10.33
N TYR A 102 3.89 6.60 -11.19
CA TYR A 102 3.34 5.29 -11.57
C TYR A 102 3.38 5.12 -13.11
N TRP A 103 2.98 3.96 -13.61
CA TRP A 103 3.16 3.57 -15.02
C TRP A 103 2.55 4.57 -16.02
N LYS A 104 1.43 5.22 -15.68
CA LYS A 104 0.77 6.16 -16.57
C LYS A 104 1.60 7.43 -16.78
N ASP A 105 2.33 7.87 -15.76
CA ASP A 105 3.27 9.01 -15.85
C ASP A 105 4.47 8.71 -16.77
N GLN A 106 4.64 7.46 -17.17
CA GLN A 106 5.71 6.99 -18.05
C GLN A 106 5.18 6.44 -19.39
N GLY A 107 3.90 6.73 -19.71
CA GLY A 107 3.26 6.39 -20.98
C GLY A 107 2.92 4.91 -21.16
N TRP A 108 2.78 4.14 -20.07
CA TRP A 108 2.47 2.71 -20.14
C TRP A 108 0.98 2.41 -19.93
N ILE A 109 0.52 1.32 -20.55
CA ILE A 109 -0.84 0.79 -20.38
C ILE A 109 -0.86 -0.29 -19.27
N ALA A 110 0.25 -1.04 -19.12
CA ALA A 110 0.35 -2.14 -18.16
C ALA A 110 0.67 -1.66 -16.73
N TYR A 111 0.03 -2.29 -15.74
CA TYR A 111 0.24 -2.07 -14.31
C TYR A 111 1.63 -2.54 -13.84
N ARG A 112 2.67 -1.75 -14.13
CA ARG A 112 4.05 -2.06 -13.73
C ARG A 112 4.61 -1.02 -12.75
N PRO A 113 5.48 -1.44 -11.81
CA PRO A 113 6.07 -0.53 -10.86
C PRO A 113 7.17 0.32 -11.53
N VAL A 114 7.35 1.53 -11.01
CA VAL A 114 8.38 2.49 -11.42
C VAL A 114 9.30 2.68 -10.23
N ALA A 115 10.61 2.55 -10.43
CA ALA A 115 11.61 2.73 -9.39
C ALA A 115 12.46 3.97 -9.67
N ARG A 116 12.84 4.69 -8.61
CA ARG A 116 13.83 5.77 -8.68
C ARG A 116 15.21 5.22 -8.35
N CYS A 117 16.18 5.44 -9.23
CA CYS A 117 17.58 5.13 -8.95
C CYS A 117 18.12 6.05 -7.83
N PRO A 118 18.73 5.50 -6.76
CA PRO A 118 19.29 6.31 -5.69
C PRO A 118 20.57 7.06 -6.10
N ARG A 119 21.27 6.62 -7.14
CA ARG A 119 22.53 7.22 -7.61
C ARG A 119 22.31 8.41 -8.53
N CYS A 120 21.57 8.23 -9.62
CA CYS A 120 21.37 9.27 -10.63
C CYS A 120 19.96 9.91 -10.60
N GLY A 121 19.04 9.41 -9.77
CA GLY A 121 17.68 9.92 -9.70
C GLY A 121 16.78 9.56 -10.88
N HIS A 122 17.30 8.81 -11.86
CA HIS A 122 16.53 8.35 -13.02
C HIS A 122 15.35 7.47 -12.60
N PHE A 123 14.20 7.67 -13.24
CA PHE A 123 13.02 6.84 -13.05
C PHE A 123 13.00 5.77 -14.12
N GLN A 124 13.12 4.51 -13.70
CA GLN A 124 13.08 3.39 -14.62
C GLN A 124 11.85 2.53 -14.37
N LYS A 125 11.46 1.84 -15.42
CA LYS A 125 10.37 0.88 -15.41
C LYS A 125 10.92 -0.46 -14.95
N LEU A 126 10.11 -1.19 -14.19
CA LEU A 126 10.44 -2.56 -13.82
C LEU A 126 9.50 -3.51 -14.56
N ALA A 127 10.02 -4.66 -15.01
CA ALA A 127 9.18 -5.67 -15.63
C ALA A 127 8.24 -6.32 -14.61
N SER A 128 8.73 -6.48 -13.38
CA SER A 128 7.98 -6.96 -12.22
C SER A 128 8.47 -6.30 -10.93
N HIS A 129 7.66 -6.36 -9.87
CA HIS A 129 8.08 -5.89 -8.54
C HIS A 129 9.30 -6.65 -8.00
N ALA A 130 9.54 -7.88 -8.47
CA ALA A 130 10.65 -8.73 -8.05
C ALA A 130 12.00 -8.29 -8.65
N ASP A 131 12.00 -7.45 -9.70
CA ASP A 131 13.23 -6.98 -10.36
C ASP A 131 13.92 -5.85 -9.59
N LEU A 132 13.21 -5.27 -8.62
CA LEU A 132 13.79 -4.34 -7.66
C LEU A 132 14.87 -5.07 -6.83
N GLY A 133 16.10 -4.57 -6.85
CA GLY A 133 17.26 -5.19 -6.19
C GLY A 133 18.07 -6.16 -7.08
N ARG A 134 17.47 -6.68 -8.16
CA ARG A 134 18.16 -7.55 -9.13
C ARG A 134 18.62 -6.80 -10.38
N GLY A 135 17.84 -5.80 -10.80
CA GLY A 135 18.16 -4.99 -11.98
C GLY A 135 19.21 -3.91 -11.73
N ALA A 136 19.87 -3.50 -12.81
CA ALA A 136 20.69 -2.31 -12.86
C ALA A 136 19.88 -1.12 -13.41
N CYS A 137 20.38 0.08 -13.16
CA CYS A 137 19.79 1.29 -13.71
C CYS A 137 20.13 1.46 -15.19
N GLU A 138 19.10 1.64 -16.03
CA GLU A 138 19.26 1.83 -17.48
C GLU A 138 20.13 3.04 -17.83
N ALA A 139 20.12 4.09 -17.00
CA ALA A 139 20.87 5.32 -17.26
C ALA A 139 22.31 5.31 -16.72
N CYS A 140 22.57 4.64 -15.59
CA CYS A 140 23.87 4.73 -14.91
C CYS A 140 24.52 3.39 -14.55
N GLY A 141 23.90 2.28 -14.89
CA GLY A 141 24.38 0.92 -14.58
C GLY A 141 24.40 0.56 -13.09
N ALA A 142 24.04 1.48 -12.19
CA ALA A 142 24.06 1.22 -10.75
C ALA A 142 23.00 0.19 -10.37
N LYS A 143 23.34 -0.73 -9.46
CA LYS A 143 22.39 -1.71 -8.92
C LYS A 143 21.24 -1.00 -8.24
N LEU A 144 20.01 -1.42 -8.54
CA LEU A 144 18.83 -0.91 -7.86
C LEU A 144 18.83 -1.32 -6.38
N PRO A 145 18.26 -0.49 -5.50
CA PRO A 145 18.16 -0.83 -4.09
C PRO A 145 17.26 -2.04 -3.91
N GLU A 146 17.60 -2.90 -2.97
CA GLU A 146 16.73 -4.03 -2.61
C GLU A 146 15.39 -3.53 -2.07
N PRO A 147 14.31 -4.32 -2.25
CA PRO A 147 13.00 -3.96 -1.75
C PRO A 147 13.06 -3.81 -0.23
N ARG A 148 12.82 -2.59 0.29
CA ARG A 148 12.71 -2.36 1.73
C ARG A 148 11.39 -2.93 2.26
N THR A 149 11.31 -4.25 2.42
CA THR A 149 10.10 -4.99 2.82
C THR A 149 9.86 -5.02 4.33
N GLY A 150 10.88 -4.74 5.15
CA GLY A 150 10.79 -4.71 6.62
C GLY A 150 10.55 -3.31 7.21
N LEU A 151 9.68 -3.22 8.22
CA LEU A 151 9.50 -2.00 9.02
C LEU A 151 10.81 -1.60 9.74
N TRP A 152 11.66 -2.59 10.03
CA TRP A 152 12.97 -2.52 10.71
C TRP A 152 14.15 -2.95 9.79
N GLY A 153 14.11 -2.59 8.50
CA GLY A 153 15.25 -2.81 7.60
C GLY A 153 16.27 -1.67 7.73
N SER A 154 17.45 -2.00 8.22
CA SER A 154 18.62 -1.14 8.45
C SER A 154 18.88 -0.11 7.34
N ARG A 155 19.29 1.07 7.77
CA ARG A 155 19.85 2.18 6.97
C ARG A 155 20.80 1.62 5.90
N PRO A 156 20.71 2.05 4.62
CA PRO A 156 21.70 1.63 3.63
C PRO A 156 23.09 2.15 4.07
N PRO A 157 24.13 1.30 4.10
CA PRO A 157 25.49 1.78 4.22
C PRO A 157 25.88 2.42 2.87
N GLY A 158 26.43 3.62 2.91
CA GLY A 158 27.03 4.24 1.72
C GLY A 158 26.41 5.55 1.28
N ALA A 159 26.38 6.54 2.18
CA ALA A 159 26.69 7.90 1.76
C ALA A 159 28.16 8.14 2.11
N GLN A 160 29.09 7.60 1.31
CA GLN A 160 30.46 8.09 1.32
C GLN A 160 30.40 9.52 0.78
N LYS A 161 30.40 10.48 1.72
CA LYS A 161 30.65 11.88 1.45
C LYS A 161 32.09 11.97 0.94
N GLY A 162 32.25 12.04 -0.38
CA GLY A 162 33.51 12.42 -1.01
C GLY A 162 33.96 13.75 -0.45
N ARG A 163 34.91 13.73 0.48
CA ARG A 163 35.69 14.90 0.86
C ARG A 163 36.86 14.97 -0.11
N ASN A 164 36.66 15.70 -1.20
CA ASN A 164 37.75 16.38 -1.89
C ASN A 164 38.13 17.60 -1.05
N PHE A 165 39.31 17.57 -0.46
CA PHE A 165 40.15 18.71 -0.05
C PHE A 165 41.56 18.15 -0.30
N ILE A 166 42.23 18.46 -1.42
CA ILE A 166 43.01 19.69 -1.64
C ILE A 166 43.49 20.23 -0.29
N THR A 167 44.67 19.80 0.19
CA THR A 167 45.96 20.47 0.02
C THR A 167 47.06 19.51 0.49
#